data_AF-A0A939UG55-F1
#
_entry.id   AF-A0A939UG55-F1
#
_cell.length_a   1.000
_cell.length_b   1.000
_cell.length_c   1.000
_cell.angle_alpha   90.00
_cell.angle_beta   90.00
_cell.angle_gamma   90.00
#
_symmetry.space_group_name_H-M   'P 1'
#
loop_
_entity.id
_entity.type
_entity.pdbx_description
1 polymer ?
#
loop_
_entity_poly.entity_id
_entity_poly.type
_entity_poly.pdbx_seq_one_letter_code
_entity_poly.pdbx_strand_id
1 'polypeptide(L)'
;DGAQGEMQDVQTTPEYTLPECEFTMTHATFRCWSIAGTEYDPGELVMLGGDSTIYAVWEEAEPFTISYSANGGEGVMADEFAYEGDTLMVSDCMFTAPDDKEFDYWRVVPGGAHLDPGDELEVDDDYVLVAMWKDIQGVIYEWVFFNGNGGEGEMDGEQVRNGDSFELPECEFTYEGYVFTGWDVNDESYAVGDSVVISGTTTVTAIWQVDPDYVDPQTHGIVNFSSSEGSGAMNPAQVEVGQSLVLPACTLEAPQGKQFKCWSVGGQEKQVGDSIVIQGDTTVLAVWEDIPQQNPENPEPENPNPENPEPENPQPENPEQPEGPGQGQQAGGEQGGEQGNLGGGDAEIKQGGKLSGGAIAGIVIAVVVAVAGAGVGVFFALKKKKA
;
A
#
# COMPACT_ATOMS: atom_id res chain seq x y z
N ASP A 1 -23.96 53.51 30.99
CA ASP A 1 -24.15 52.17 30.38
C ASP A 1 -23.73 52.16 28.91
N GLY A 2 -22.55 52.68 28.55
CA GLY A 2 -22.08 52.72 27.16
C GLY A 2 -22.78 53.75 26.23
N ALA A 3 -23.99 54.18 26.56
CA ALA A 3 -24.70 55.25 25.87
C ALA A 3 -23.96 56.61 25.95
N GLN A 4 -24.03 57.38 24.87
CA GLN A 4 -23.50 58.74 24.71
C GLN A 4 -24.65 59.74 24.57
N GLY A 5 -24.35 61.02 24.84
CA GLY A 5 -25.33 62.11 24.81
C GLY A 5 -25.48 62.78 26.17
N GLU A 6 -26.13 63.94 26.17
CA GLU A 6 -26.41 64.70 27.40
C GLU A 6 -27.87 65.14 27.39
N MET A 7 -28.58 64.86 28.46
CA MET A 7 -29.86 65.49 28.76
C MET A 7 -29.72 66.25 30.08
N GLN A 8 -30.16 67.51 30.09
CA GLN A 8 -30.03 68.35 31.28
C GLN A 8 -31.01 67.97 32.37
N ASP A 9 -30.60 68.14 33.62
CA ASP A 9 -31.50 68.04 34.78
C ASP A 9 -32.66 69.04 34.63
N VAL A 10 -33.89 68.57 34.83
CA VAL A 10 -35.09 69.40 34.72
C VAL A 10 -35.71 69.62 36.09
N GLN A 11 -35.92 70.89 36.47
CA GLN A 11 -36.77 71.25 37.60
C GLN A 11 -38.22 71.27 37.14
N THR A 12 -39.04 70.34 37.62
CA THR A 12 -40.42 70.12 37.14
C THR A 12 -41.44 70.10 38.27
N THR A 13 -42.72 70.23 37.92
CA THR A 13 -43.84 69.88 38.78
C THR A 13 -43.91 68.35 38.99
N PRO A 14 -44.67 67.86 39.99
CA PRO A 14 -44.84 66.42 40.19
C PRO A 14 -45.37 65.69 38.96
N GLU A 15 -46.16 66.35 38.10
CA GLU A 15 -46.48 65.85 36.76
C GLU A 15 -45.33 66.19 35.80
N TYR A 16 -44.75 65.15 35.18
CA TYR A 16 -43.68 65.26 34.19
C TYR A 16 -44.00 64.38 32.97
N THR A 17 -43.84 64.93 31.76
CA THR A 17 -43.95 64.17 30.51
C THR A 17 -42.57 63.70 30.09
N LEU A 18 -42.41 62.39 29.89
CA LEU A 18 -41.14 61.81 29.49
C LEU A 18 -40.73 62.31 28.10
N PRO A 19 -39.49 62.77 27.91
CA PRO A 19 -39.03 63.28 26.64
C PRO A 19 -38.76 62.13 25.66
N GLU A 20 -38.59 62.48 24.38
CA GLU A 20 -37.91 61.60 23.43
C GLU A 20 -36.47 61.36 23.88
N CYS A 21 -35.92 60.19 23.56
CA CYS A 21 -34.54 59.87 23.91
C CYS A 21 -33.56 60.62 22.99
N GLU A 22 -32.66 61.41 23.60
CA GLU A 22 -31.55 62.06 22.89
C GLU A 22 -30.22 61.33 23.08
N PHE A 23 -30.20 60.26 23.87
CA PHE A 23 -29.03 59.40 24.00
C PHE A 23 -28.89 58.52 22.76
N THR A 24 -27.66 58.16 22.45
CA THR A 24 -27.34 57.12 21.46
C THR A 24 -26.54 56.03 22.13
N MET A 25 -26.72 54.79 21.69
CA MET A 25 -25.92 53.66 22.15
C MET A 25 -25.49 52.85 20.94
N THR A 26 -24.19 52.60 20.83
CA THR A 26 -23.65 51.78 19.74
C THR A 26 -24.21 50.36 19.85
N HIS A 27 -24.72 49.83 18.73
CA HIS A 27 -25.32 48.49 18.62
C HIS A 27 -26.53 48.25 19.52
N ALA A 28 -27.28 49.30 19.87
CA ALA A 28 -28.54 49.16 20.59
C ALA A 28 -29.52 50.27 20.22
N THR A 29 -30.81 49.97 20.26
CA THR A 29 -31.87 50.95 20.04
C THR A 29 -32.54 51.30 21.36
N PHE A 30 -32.94 52.57 21.50
CA PHE A 30 -33.68 52.98 22.69
C PHE A 30 -35.08 52.35 22.65
N ARG A 31 -35.44 51.65 23.72
CA ARG A 31 -36.73 50.96 23.84
C ARG A 31 -37.74 51.79 24.62
N CYS A 32 -37.39 52.18 25.84
CA CYS A 32 -38.28 52.91 26.75
C CYS A 32 -37.50 53.55 27.91
N TRP A 33 -38.18 54.35 28.72
CA TRP A 33 -37.64 54.84 29.99
C TRP A 33 -37.96 53.87 31.14
N SER A 34 -37.12 53.83 32.16
CA SER A 34 -37.37 53.11 33.41
C SER A 34 -37.25 54.04 34.62
N ILE A 35 -38.27 54.01 35.48
CA ILE A 35 -38.30 54.75 36.74
C ILE A 35 -38.55 53.74 37.86
N ALA A 36 -37.59 53.61 38.78
CA ALA A 36 -37.63 52.64 39.88
C ALA A 36 -37.98 51.19 39.42
N GLY A 37 -37.56 50.81 38.20
CA GLY A 37 -37.80 49.49 37.62
C GLY A 37 -39.14 49.32 36.88
N THR A 38 -39.97 50.36 36.80
CA THR A 38 -41.19 50.37 35.95
C THR A 38 -40.88 51.05 34.62
N GLU A 39 -41.38 50.49 33.52
CA GLU A 39 -41.11 50.95 32.16
C GLU A 39 -42.20 51.87 31.62
N TYR A 40 -41.80 52.90 30.88
CA TYR A 40 -42.66 53.95 30.36
C TYR A 40 -42.23 54.37 28.95
N ASP A 41 -43.19 54.63 28.08
CA ASP A 41 -42.91 55.10 26.72
C ASP A 41 -42.56 56.61 26.72
N PRO A 42 -41.78 57.11 25.74
CA PRO A 42 -41.66 58.53 25.48
C PRO A 42 -43.03 59.21 25.32
N GLY A 43 -43.17 60.41 25.89
CA GLY A 43 -44.42 61.17 25.89
C GLY A 43 -45.44 60.77 26.97
N GLU A 44 -45.16 59.73 27.76
CA GLU A 44 -46.02 59.34 28.87
C GLU A 44 -45.90 60.32 30.05
N LEU A 45 -47.02 60.57 30.74
CA LEU A 45 -47.08 61.44 31.91
C LEU A 45 -46.89 60.63 33.19
N VAL A 46 -45.86 60.97 33.95
CA VAL A 46 -45.48 60.29 35.20
C VAL A 46 -45.57 61.24 36.39
N MET A 47 -45.83 60.67 37.56
CA MET A 47 -45.86 61.39 38.84
C MET A 47 -44.55 61.17 39.59
N LEU A 48 -43.71 62.21 39.66
CA LEU A 48 -42.42 62.16 40.34
C LEU A 48 -42.53 62.73 41.77
N GLY A 49 -41.93 62.02 42.73
CA GLY A 49 -41.90 62.40 44.14
C GLY A 49 -40.49 62.75 44.58
N GLY A 50 -40.14 64.04 44.57
CA GLY A 50 -38.80 64.51 44.90
C GLY A 50 -37.77 64.17 43.82
N ASP A 51 -36.50 64.14 44.19
CA ASP A 51 -35.40 63.87 43.25
C ASP A 51 -35.53 62.44 42.69
N SER A 52 -35.64 62.34 41.37
CA SER A 52 -35.88 61.09 40.65
C SER A 52 -34.84 60.92 39.55
N THR A 53 -34.38 59.69 39.33
CA THR A 53 -33.50 59.34 38.21
C THR A 53 -34.27 58.45 37.24
N ILE A 54 -34.23 58.80 35.96
CA ILE A 54 -34.89 58.10 34.87
C ILE A 54 -33.78 57.43 34.06
N TYR A 55 -33.90 56.13 33.83
CA TYR A 55 -32.91 55.34 33.10
C TYR A 55 -33.41 55.02 31.70
N ALA A 56 -32.56 55.12 30.69
CA ALA A 56 -32.87 54.58 29.37
C ALA A 56 -32.76 53.06 29.38
N VAL A 57 -33.75 52.38 28.82
CA VAL A 57 -33.73 50.93 28.57
C VAL A 57 -33.45 50.73 27.09
N TRP A 58 -32.47 49.89 26.80
CA TRP A 58 -31.98 49.63 25.46
C TRP A 58 -32.30 48.20 25.03
N GLU A 59 -32.56 48.01 23.74
CA GLU A 59 -32.65 46.72 23.08
C GLU A 59 -31.36 46.53 22.26
N GLU A 60 -30.57 45.50 22.58
CA GLU A 60 -29.32 45.21 21.86
C GLU A 60 -29.62 44.75 20.44
N ALA A 61 -28.85 45.25 19.47
CA ALA A 61 -28.92 44.80 18.09
C ALA A 61 -28.32 43.39 17.98
N GLU A 62 -28.88 42.56 17.11
CA GLU A 62 -28.27 41.30 16.72
C GLU A 62 -27.17 41.58 15.68
N PRO A 63 -25.96 41.00 15.82
CA PRO A 63 -24.92 41.15 14.82
C PRO A 63 -25.24 40.31 13.58
N PHE A 64 -24.78 40.77 12.42
CA PHE A 64 -24.71 39.97 11.22
C PHE A 64 -23.55 38.99 11.28
N THR A 65 -23.71 37.88 10.58
CA THR A 65 -22.73 36.80 10.48
C THR A 65 -22.03 36.86 9.12
N ILE A 66 -20.70 36.90 9.16
CA ILE A 66 -19.83 36.83 8.00
C ILE A 66 -19.15 35.47 8.05
N SER A 67 -19.62 34.57 7.19
CA SER A 67 -19.15 33.19 7.12
C SER A 67 -18.28 32.95 5.89
N TYR A 68 -17.49 31.88 5.92
CA TYR A 68 -16.53 31.56 4.88
C TYR A 68 -16.80 30.19 4.27
N SER A 69 -16.75 30.11 2.94
CA SER A 69 -16.90 28.85 2.20
C SER A 69 -15.66 28.55 1.39
N ALA A 70 -15.08 27.36 1.60
CA ALA A 70 -13.86 26.92 0.92
C ALA A 70 -14.08 26.59 -0.57
N ASN A 71 -15.32 26.36 -0.99
CA ASN A 71 -15.69 26.15 -2.40
C ASN A 71 -14.78 25.17 -3.17
N GLY A 72 -14.62 23.97 -2.62
CA GLY A 72 -13.77 22.92 -3.17
C GLY A 72 -12.35 22.89 -2.62
N GLY A 73 -11.89 23.96 -1.96
CA GLY A 73 -10.71 23.91 -1.09
C GLY A 73 -11.00 23.20 0.24
N GLU A 74 -9.96 23.03 1.06
CA GLU A 74 -10.02 22.35 2.35
C GLU A 74 -9.74 23.29 3.53
N GLY A 75 -10.26 22.94 4.70
CA GLY A 75 -10.07 23.69 5.95
C GLY A 75 -11.36 24.36 6.44
N VAL A 76 -11.24 25.09 7.54
CA VAL A 76 -12.33 25.85 8.18
C VAL A 76 -11.80 27.20 8.59
N MET A 77 -12.56 28.25 8.30
CA MET A 77 -12.36 29.59 8.85
C MET A 77 -13.50 29.87 9.83
N ALA A 78 -13.20 30.54 10.93
CA ALA A 78 -14.22 30.92 11.90
C ALA A 78 -15.10 32.03 11.34
N ASP A 79 -16.38 32.01 11.69
CA ASP A 79 -17.29 33.09 11.36
C ASP A 79 -16.90 34.37 12.12
N GLU A 80 -17.08 35.50 11.45
CA GLU A 80 -16.91 36.83 12.01
C GLU A 80 -18.29 37.46 12.25
N PHE A 81 -18.38 38.35 13.24
CA PHE A 81 -19.63 39.01 13.61
C PHE A 81 -19.43 40.52 13.64
N ALA A 82 -20.33 41.24 12.97
CA ALA A 82 -20.28 42.70 12.84
C ALA A 82 -21.70 43.27 12.84
N TYR A 83 -21.85 44.55 13.15
CA TYR A 83 -23.16 45.21 13.20
C TYR A 83 -23.42 46.02 11.94
N GLU A 84 -24.69 46.39 11.72
CA GLU A 84 -25.08 47.22 10.59
C GLU A 84 -24.27 48.54 10.54
N GLY A 85 -23.66 48.82 9.40
CA GLY A 85 -22.81 49.99 9.14
C GLY A 85 -21.35 49.83 9.56
N ASP A 86 -20.96 48.72 10.19
CA ASP A 86 -19.54 48.41 10.42
C ASP A 86 -18.81 48.19 9.09
N THR A 87 -17.52 48.53 9.06
CA THR A 87 -16.64 48.23 7.92
C THR A 87 -15.63 47.17 8.34
N LEU A 88 -15.74 45.99 7.74
CA LEU A 88 -14.85 44.86 7.99
C LEU A 88 -13.73 44.81 6.95
N MET A 89 -12.50 44.54 7.40
CA MET A 89 -11.36 44.29 6.52
C MET A 89 -11.35 42.81 6.15
N VAL A 90 -11.47 42.48 4.87
CA VAL A 90 -11.57 41.09 4.41
C VAL A 90 -10.29 40.33 4.73
N SER A 91 -10.44 39.24 5.49
CA SER A 91 -9.34 38.38 5.93
C SER A 91 -8.65 37.63 4.77
N ASP A 92 -7.36 37.33 4.95
CA ASP A 92 -6.60 36.42 4.08
C ASP A 92 -7.27 35.04 4.01
N CYS A 93 -7.20 34.40 2.84
CA CYS A 93 -7.68 33.04 2.69
C CYS A 93 -6.77 32.05 3.42
N MET A 94 -7.32 31.35 4.39
CA MET A 94 -6.63 30.32 5.18
C MET A 94 -6.99 28.89 4.75
N PHE A 95 -7.84 28.75 3.73
CA PHE A 95 -8.13 27.44 3.14
C PHE A 95 -6.93 26.92 2.36
N THR A 96 -6.74 25.60 2.38
CA THR A 96 -5.83 24.94 1.44
C THR A 96 -6.51 24.86 0.08
N ALA A 97 -5.83 25.38 -0.94
CA ALA A 97 -6.35 25.37 -2.30
C ALA A 97 -6.52 23.92 -2.81
N PRO A 98 -7.48 23.67 -3.72
CA PRO A 98 -7.51 22.42 -4.48
C PRO A 98 -6.21 22.21 -5.26
N ASP A 99 -5.92 20.96 -5.61
CA ASP A 99 -4.74 20.62 -6.40
C ASP A 99 -4.59 21.51 -7.64
N ASP A 100 -3.36 21.98 -7.83
CA ASP A 100 -2.92 22.80 -8.97
C ASP A 100 -3.65 24.13 -9.14
N LYS A 101 -4.28 24.60 -8.06
CA LYS A 101 -4.91 25.93 -7.96
C LYS A 101 -4.28 26.77 -6.87
N GLU A 102 -4.47 28.07 -7.00
CA GLU A 102 -4.17 29.05 -5.96
C GLU A 102 -5.40 29.93 -5.72
N PHE A 103 -5.46 30.52 -4.53
CA PHE A 103 -6.51 31.47 -4.19
C PHE A 103 -6.47 32.66 -5.16
N ASP A 104 -7.64 33.03 -5.68
CA ASP A 104 -7.79 34.19 -6.54
C ASP A 104 -8.41 35.35 -5.75
N TYR A 105 -9.65 35.17 -5.26
CA TYR A 105 -10.40 36.19 -4.52
C TYR A 105 -11.59 35.62 -3.74
N TRP A 106 -12.27 36.44 -2.95
CA TRP A 106 -13.54 36.11 -2.30
C TRP A 106 -14.73 36.62 -3.11
N ARG A 107 -15.67 35.74 -3.43
CA ARG A 107 -16.99 36.13 -3.94
C ARG A 107 -17.96 36.29 -2.78
N VAL A 108 -18.49 37.51 -2.61
CA VAL A 108 -19.48 37.84 -1.58
C VAL A 108 -20.87 37.33 -2.00
N VAL A 109 -21.59 36.69 -1.09
CA VAL A 109 -22.98 36.26 -1.28
C VAL A 109 -23.80 36.72 -0.07
N PRO A 110 -24.93 37.45 -0.26
CA PRO A 110 -25.50 37.88 -1.54
C PRO A 110 -24.68 38.99 -2.24
N GLY A 111 -25.09 39.40 -3.44
CA GLY A 111 -24.49 40.54 -4.16
C GLY A 111 -23.46 40.16 -5.23
N GLY A 112 -22.65 39.11 -5.01
CA GLY A 112 -21.70 38.60 -6.00
C GLY A 112 -20.45 39.48 -6.19
N ALA A 113 -20.17 40.40 -5.27
CA ALA A 113 -18.98 41.24 -5.32
C ALA A 113 -17.69 40.39 -5.27
N HIS A 114 -16.66 40.88 -5.95
CA HIS A 114 -15.29 40.37 -5.85
C HIS A 114 -14.58 41.21 -4.79
N LEU A 115 -14.01 40.57 -3.77
CA LEU A 115 -13.13 41.20 -2.80
C LEU A 115 -11.82 40.42 -2.67
N ASP A 116 -10.71 41.14 -2.66
CA ASP A 116 -9.40 40.60 -2.33
C ASP A 116 -9.15 40.75 -0.80
N PRO A 117 -8.25 39.94 -0.21
CA PRO A 117 -7.82 40.16 1.16
C PRO A 117 -7.30 41.59 1.38
N GLY A 118 -7.79 42.22 2.45
CA GLY A 118 -7.52 43.62 2.76
C GLY A 118 -8.45 44.63 2.08
N ASP A 119 -9.42 44.21 1.28
CA ASP A 119 -10.51 45.10 0.86
C ASP A 119 -11.50 45.36 2.01
N GLU A 120 -12.28 46.44 1.90
CA GLU A 120 -13.31 46.82 2.87
C GLU A 120 -14.68 46.26 2.47
N LEU A 121 -15.41 45.68 3.43
CA LEU A 121 -16.80 45.23 3.31
C LEU A 121 -17.66 46.02 4.31
N GLU A 122 -18.59 46.83 3.80
CA GLU A 122 -19.64 47.46 4.62
C GLU A 122 -20.71 46.42 4.96
N VAL A 123 -21.00 46.27 6.24
CA VAL A 123 -21.89 45.22 6.74
C VAL A 123 -23.30 45.76 6.87
N ASP A 124 -24.23 45.23 6.09
CA ASP A 124 -25.66 45.55 6.11
C ASP A 124 -26.57 44.31 6.06
N ASP A 125 -25.99 43.11 5.95
CA ASP A 125 -26.66 41.82 5.91
C ASP A 125 -25.68 40.70 6.33
N ASP A 126 -26.21 39.49 6.46
CA ASP A 126 -25.39 38.28 6.57
C ASP A 126 -24.68 37.99 5.24
N TYR A 127 -23.38 37.70 5.32
CA TYR A 127 -22.56 37.43 4.15
C TYR A 127 -21.87 36.06 4.20
N VAL A 128 -21.73 35.45 3.04
CA VAL A 128 -20.86 34.30 2.79
C VAL A 128 -19.76 34.72 1.82
N LEU A 129 -18.52 34.75 2.31
CA LEU A 129 -17.32 34.93 1.48
C LEU A 129 -16.93 33.56 0.92
N VAL A 130 -17.15 33.36 -0.37
CA VAL A 130 -16.88 32.10 -1.08
C VAL A 130 -15.53 32.18 -1.77
N ALA A 131 -14.60 31.29 -1.44
CA ALA A 131 -13.27 31.28 -2.04
C ALA A 131 -13.36 30.97 -3.55
N MET A 132 -12.69 31.77 -4.36
CA MET A 132 -12.57 31.55 -5.79
C MET A 132 -11.14 31.17 -6.11
N TRP A 133 -10.97 30.10 -6.87
CA TRP A 133 -9.69 29.49 -7.17
C TRP A 133 -9.35 29.67 -8.65
N LYS A 134 -8.08 29.92 -8.96
CA LYS A 134 -7.55 29.94 -10.33
C LYS A 134 -6.46 28.88 -10.50
N ASP A 135 -6.30 28.41 -11.73
CA ASP A 135 -5.24 27.44 -12.06
C ASP A 135 -3.87 28.09 -11.93
N ILE A 136 -2.95 27.41 -11.25
CA ILE A 136 -1.54 27.82 -11.18
C ILE A 136 -0.95 27.70 -12.59
N GLN A 137 -0.54 28.83 -13.16
CA GLN A 137 0.10 28.82 -14.48
C GLN A 137 1.49 28.22 -14.39
N GLY A 138 1.81 27.30 -15.31
CA GLY A 138 3.13 26.68 -15.38
C GLY A 138 3.29 25.38 -14.58
N VAL A 139 2.20 24.79 -14.07
CA VAL A 139 2.22 23.39 -13.62
C VAL A 139 2.44 22.50 -14.86
N ILE A 140 3.47 21.66 -14.80
CA ILE A 140 3.81 20.70 -15.84
C ILE A 140 3.59 19.30 -15.27
N TYR A 141 2.95 18.43 -16.03
CA TYR A 141 2.84 17.00 -15.70
C TYR A 141 3.66 16.19 -16.70
N GLU A 142 4.24 15.12 -16.18
CA GLU A 142 5.02 14.16 -16.92
C GLU A 142 4.37 12.78 -16.81
N TRP A 143 4.55 11.96 -17.86
CA TRP A 143 4.02 10.61 -17.87
C TRP A 143 5.03 9.62 -17.31
N VAL A 144 4.55 8.71 -16.47
CA VAL A 144 5.23 7.49 -16.10
C VAL A 144 4.58 6.34 -16.86
N PHE A 145 5.35 5.66 -17.70
CA PHE A 145 4.90 4.47 -18.43
C PHE A 145 5.56 3.22 -17.89
N PHE A 146 4.85 2.10 -17.95
CA PHE A 146 5.36 0.81 -17.50
C PHE A 146 5.68 -0.09 -18.69
N ASN A 147 6.87 -0.68 -18.66
CA ASN A 147 7.33 -1.63 -19.67
C ASN A 147 7.57 -2.99 -19.00
N GLY A 148 6.76 -3.99 -19.37
CA GLY A 148 6.89 -5.36 -18.85
C GLY A 148 8.19 -6.07 -19.22
N ASN A 149 9.01 -5.51 -20.13
CA ASN A 149 10.33 -6.01 -20.48
C ASN A 149 10.35 -7.49 -20.92
N GLY A 150 9.41 -7.86 -21.80
CA GLY A 150 9.20 -9.25 -22.22
C GLY A 150 8.13 -9.99 -21.42
N GLY A 151 7.76 -9.49 -20.23
CA GLY A 151 6.57 -9.93 -19.52
C GLY A 151 5.27 -9.55 -20.26
N GLU A 152 4.25 -10.38 -20.09
CA GLU A 152 2.90 -10.21 -20.62
C GLU A 152 2.00 -9.51 -19.60
N GLY A 153 1.09 -8.66 -20.08
CA GLY A 153 0.22 -7.83 -19.26
C GLY A 153 0.18 -6.39 -19.76
N GLU A 154 -0.63 -5.56 -19.13
CA GLU A 154 -0.71 -4.13 -19.40
C GLU A 154 -0.83 -3.39 -18.06
N MET A 155 -0.21 -2.22 -17.97
CA MET A 155 -0.36 -1.30 -16.85
C MET A 155 -0.58 0.09 -17.44
N ASP A 156 -1.61 0.78 -16.95
CA ASP A 156 -1.90 2.15 -17.39
C ASP A 156 -0.77 3.11 -16.98
N GLY A 157 -0.45 4.05 -17.86
CA GLY A 157 0.48 5.12 -17.52
C GLY A 157 -0.15 6.11 -16.53
N GLU A 158 0.69 6.73 -15.72
CA GLU A 158 0.25 7.70 -14.71
C GLU A 158 0.84 9.09 -14.98
N GLN A 159 0.06 10.14 -14.73
CA GLN A 159 0.55 11.52 -14.78
C GLN A 159 0.98 11.96 -13.39
N VAL A 160 2.21 12.44 -13.31
CA VAL A 160 2.80 12.96 -12.08
C VAL A 160 3.27 14.38 -12.35
N ARG A 161 3.07 15.28 -11.39
CA ARG A 161 3.56 16.65 -11.52
C ARG A 161 5.09 16.65 -11.59
N ASN A 162 5.64 17.48 -12.47
CA ASN A 162 7.09 17.56 -12.67
C ASN A 162 7.81 17.98 -11.38
N GLY A 163 8.78 17.16 -10.97
CA GLY A 163 9.54 17.32 -9.73
C GLY A 163 8.95 16.59 -8.52
N ASP A 164 7.75 16.01 -8.64
CA ASP A 164 7.14 15.25 -7.54
C ASP A 164 7.71 13.84 -7.46
N SER A 165 7.57 13.26 -6.26
CA SER A 165 7.94 11.88 -5.97
C SER A 165 6.84 10.93 -6.44
N PHE A 166 7.24 9.85 -7.09
CA PHE A 166 6.37 8.77 -7.56
C PHE A 166 6.76 7.46 -6.87
N GLU A 167 5.81 6.83 -6.20
CA GLU A 167 5.99 5.53 -5.55
C GLU A 167 5.78 4.41 -6.58
N LEU A 168 6.75 3.51 -6.70
CA LEU A 168 6.73 2.44 -7.69
C LEU A 168 5.74 1.35 -7.28
N PRO A 169 4.74 1.02 -8.12
CA PRO A 169 3.66 0.10 -7.77
C PRO A 169 4.10 -1.37 -7.82
N GLU A 170 3.24 -2.26 -7.31
CA GLU A 170 3.34 -3.70 -7.58
C GLU A 170 3.27 -3.97 -9.09
N CYS A 171 3.96 -5.02 -9.54
CA CYS A 171 3.99 -5.40 -10.95
C CYS A 171 2.75 -6.22 -11.33
N GLU A 172 2.04 -5.79 -12.37
CA GLU A 172 0.90 -6.54 -12.93
C GLU A 172 1.29 -7.40 -14.14
N PHE A 173 2.53 -7.29 -14.61
CA PHE A 173 3.04 -8.17 -15.66
C PHE A 173 3.35 -9.56 -15.11
N THR A 174 3.29 -10.56 -15.99
CA THR A 174 3.72 -11.92 -15.72
C THR A 174 4.74 -12.35 -16.77
N TYR A 175 5.79 -13.06 -16.36
CA TYR A 175 6.76 -13.58 -17.31
C TYR A 175 7.05 -15.05 -16.99
N GLU A 176 6.55 -15.95 -17.84
CA GLU A 176 6.67 -17.39 -17.63
C GLU A 176 8.13 -17.83 -17.45
N GLY A 177 8.38 -18.52 -16.34
CA GLY A 177 9.73 -18.96 -15.95
C GLY A 177 10.60 -17.90 -15.30
N TYR A 178 10.03 -16.75 -14.96
CA TYR A 178 10.71 -15.67 -14.26
C TYR A 178 9.88 -15.16 -13.08
N VAL A 179 10.59 -14.64 -12.07
CA VAL A 179 10.05 -13.94 -10.92
C VAL A 179 10.39 -12.46 -11.06
N PHE A 180 9.40 -11.60 -10.85
CA PHE A 180 9.61 -10.15 -10.79
C PHE A 180 10.44 -9.79 -9.56
N THR A 181 11.44 -8.92 -9.73
CA THR A 181 12.38 -8.56 -8.65
C THR A 181 12.42 -7.06 -8.34
N GLY A 182 11.87 -6.23 -9.21
CA GLY A 182 11.87 -4.78 -9.05
C GLY A 182 11.77 -4.07 -10.39
N TRP A 183 11.96 -2.76 -10.34
CA TRP A 183 11.85 -1.86 -11.46
C TRP A 183 13.20 -1.24 -11.80
N ASP A 184 13.49 -1.08 -13.09
CA ASP A 184 14.56 -0.26 -13.60
C ASP A 184 14.01 1.11 -13.97
N VAL A 185 14.63 2.15 -13.42
CA VAL A 185 14.34 3.55 -13.73
C VAL A 185 15.65 4.23 -14.08
N ASN A 186 15.86 4.52 -15.37
CA ASN A 186 17.08 5.14 -15.90
C ASN A 186 18.37 4.37 -15.55
N ASP A 187 18.38 3.06 -15.81
CA ASP A 187 19.54 2.16 -15.56
C ASP A 187 19.87 1.93 -14.08
N GLU A 188 18.92 2.20 -13.18
CA GLU A 188 19.06 2.02 -11.74
C GLU A 188 17.88 1.20 -11.20
N SER A 189 18.18 0.25 -10.30
CA SER A 189 17.22 -0.73 -9.80
C SER A 189 16.57 -0.29 -8.49
N TYR A 190 15.24 -0.42 -8.45
CA TYR A 190 14.37 -0.04 -7.33
C TYR A 190 13.42 -1.19 -6.99
N ALA A 191 13.07 -1.32 -5.71
CA ALA A 191 12.05 -2.24 -5.26
C ALA A 191 10.64 -1.63 -5.39
N VAL A 192 9.62 -2.46 -5.21
CA VAL A 192 8.24 -1.97 -5.05
C VAL A 192 8.13 -1.11 -3.80
N GLY A 193 7.39 -0.01 -3.88
CA GLY A 193 7.23 0.96 -2.80
C GLY A 193 8.41 1.95 -2.67
N ASP A 194 9.49 1.76 -3.41
CA ASP A 194 10.53 2.80 -3.51
C ASP A 194 9.98 4.02 -4.27
N SER A 195 10.52 5.20 -3.94
CA SER A 195 10.10 6.47 -4.50
C SER A 195 11.16 7.08 -5.42
N VAL A 196 10.74 7.55 -6.59
CA VAL A 196 11.60 8.22 -7.58
C VAL A 196 11.05 9.61 -7.93
N VAL A 197 11.93 10.59 -8.19
CA VAL A 197 11.50 11.94 -8.58
C VAL A 197 11.30 12.03 -10.09
N ILE A 198 10.09 12.41 -10.53
CA ILE A 198 9.75 12.49 -11.95
C ILE A 198 10.04 13.89 -12.49
N SER A 199 11.19 14.06 -13.14
CA SER A 199 11.61 15.35 -13.74
C SER A 199 11.34 15.42 -15.25
N GLY A 200 10.74 14.40 -15.82
CA GLY A 200 10.47 14.23 -17.25
C GLY A 200 9.70 12.95 -17.49
N THR A 201 9.12 12.81 -18.69
CA THR A 201 8.44 11.56 -19.09
C THR A 201 9.39 10.38 -18.93
N THR A 202 8.99 9.41 -18.11
CA THR A 202 9.82 8.32 -17.61
C THR A 202 9.19 6.99 -17.99
N THR A 203 10.02 6.02 -18.39
CA THR A 203 9.59 4.63 -18.57
C THR A 203 10.24 3.78 -17.49
N VAL A 204 9.41 3.12 -16.70
CA VAL A 204 9.80 2.18 -15.65
C VAL A 204 9.74 0.77 -16.24
N THR A 205 10.84 0.03 -16.17
CA THR A 205 10.99 -1.24 -16.88
C THR A 205 11.11 -2.40 -15.90
N ALA A 206 10.34 -3.48 -16.08
CA ALA A 206 10.36 -4.60 -15.14
C ALA A 206 11.72 -5.34 -15.16
N ILE A 207 12.21 -5.70 -13.97
CA ILE A 207 13.41 -6.50 -13.77
C ILE A 207 13.00 -7.91 -13.34
N TRP A 208 13.48 -8.89 -14.11
CA TRP A 208 13.12 -10.29 -13.97
C TRP A 208 14.34 -11.14 -13.60
N GLN A 209 14.12 -12.14 -12.75
CA GLN A 209 15.08 -13.20 -12.44
C GLN A 209 14.48 -14.55 -12.83
N VAL A 210 15.29 -15.44 -13.41
CA VAL A 210 14.84 -16.81 -13.73
C VAL A 210 14.31 -17.47 -12.46
N ASP A 211 13.11 -18.04 -12.55
CA ASP A 211 12.55 -18.89 -11.50
C ASP A 211 13.35 -20.20 -11.48
N PRO A 212 14.12 -20.49 -10.40
CA PRO A 212 14.93 -21.70 -10.33
C PRO A 212 14.09 -22.99 -10.29
N ASP A 213 12.81 -22.89 -9.92
CA ASP A 213 11.90 -24.03 -9.83
C ASP A 213 11.06 -24.20 -11.12
N TYR A 214 11.20 -23.28 -12.09
CA TYR A 214 10.50 -23.40 -13.36
C TYR A 214 11.11 -24.50 -14.23
N VAL A 215 10.26 -25.43 -14.65
CA VAL A 215 10.57 -26.48 -15.59
C VAL A 215 9.88 -26.17 -16.90
N ASP A 216 10.65 -25.72 -17.88
CA ASP A 216 10.12 -25.43 -19.21
C ASP A 216 9.65 -26.74 -19.89
N PRO A 217 8.34 -26.87 -20.18
CA PRO A 217 7.78 -28.07 -20.80
C PRO A 217 8.22 -28.27 -22.26
N GLN A 218 8.83 -27.27 -22.90
CA GLN A 218 9.42 -27.41 -24.23
C GLN A 218 10.82 -28.02 -24.18
N THR A 219 11.55 -27.84 -23.09
CA THR A 219 12.90 -28.38 -22.91
C THR A 219 12.95 -29.60 -22.00
N HIS A 220 11.89 -29.89 -21.25
CA HIS A 220 11.76 -31.07 -20.40
C HIS A 220 10.42 -31.78 -20.61
N GLY A 221 10.43 -33.10 -20.66
CA GLY A 221 9.23 -33.94 -20.59
C GLY A 221 9.05 -34.53 -19.20
N ILE A 222 7.81 -34.52 -18.71
CA ILE A 222 7.42 -35.20 -17.47
C ILE A 222 7.00 -36.62 -17.82
N VAL A 223 7.69 -37.60 -17.22
CA VAL A 223 7.41 -39.02 -17.42
C VAL A 223 6.62 -39.56 -16.23
N ASN A 224 5.35 -39.87 -16.48
CA ASN A 224 4.43 -40.42 -15.48
C ASN A 224 4.35 -41.95 -15.61
N PHE A 225 4.42 -42.65 -14.48
CA PHE A 225 4.29 -44.11 -14.43
C PHE A 225 2.90 -44.47 -13.89
N SER A 226 2.08 -45.09 -14.73
CA SER A 226 0.71 -45.51 -14.38
C SER A 226 0.68 -47.00 -14.06
N SER A 227 -0.06 -47.36 -13.02
CA SER A 227 -0.28 -48.75 -12.61
C SER A 227 -1.22 -49.53 -13.53
N SER A 228 -1.92 -48.85 -14.45
CA SER A 228 -2.99 -49.44 -15.26
C SER A 228 -4.04 -50.11 -14.36
N GLU A 229 -4.11 -51.45 -14.35
CA GLU A 229 -5.02 -52.24 -13.49
C GLU A 229 -4.48 -52.46 -12.06
N GLY A 230 -3.20 -52.17 -11.81
CA GLY A 230 -2.56 -52.31 -10.50
C GLY A 230 -2.78 -51.11 -9.58
N SER A 231 -2.08 -51.10 -8.44
CA SER A 231 -2.13 -50.01 -7.44
C SER A 231 -0.75 -49.44 -7.09
N GLY A 232 -0.71 -48.47 -6.19
CA GLY A 232 0.52 -47.76 -5.80
C GLY A 232 0.81 -46.54 -6.67
N ALA A 233 1.87 -45.81 -6.32
CA ALA A 233 2.33 -44.62 -7.05
C ALA A 233 3.85 -44.64 -7.18
N MET A 234 4.33 -44.09 -8.29
CA MET A 234 5.74 -43.83 -8.52
C MET A 234 5.94 -42.34 -8.75
N ASN A 235 7.04 -41.80 -8.23
CA ASN A 235 7.38 -40.40 -8.49
C ASN A 235 7.60 -40.21 -10.01
N PRO A 236 7.06 -39.14 -10.61
CA PRO A 236 7.34 -38.83 -11.99
C PRO A 236 8.83 -38.50 -12.16
N ALA A 237 9.37 -38.77 -13.35
CA ALA A 237 10.72 -38.38 -13.71
C ALA A 237 10.68 -37.15 -14.63
N GLN A 238 11.54 -36.18 -14.37
CA GLN A 238 11.78 -35.05 -15.26
C GLN A 238 13.01 -35.34 -16.13
N VAL A 239 12.88 -35.18 -17.44
CA VAL A 239 13.94 -35.52 -18.40
C VAL A 239 14.00 -34.45 -19.48
N GLU A 240 15.21 -33.95 -19.79
CA GLU A 240 15.39 -33.04 -20.93
C GLU A 240 14.88 -33.68 -22.24
N VAL A 241 14.15 -32.91 -23.04
CA VAL A 241 13.65 -33.33 -24.34
C VAL A 241 14.83 -33.71 -25.26
N GLY A 242 14.70 -34.86 -25.92
CA GLY A 242 15.74 -35.49 -26.73
C GLY A 242 16.68 -36.41 -25.95
N GLN A 243 16.67 -36.39 -24.61
CA GLN A 243 17.46 -37.32 -23.80
C GLN A 243 16.75 -38.67 -23.62
N SER A 244 17.55 -39.68 -23.28
CA SER A 244 17.07 -41.03 -23.01
C SER A 244 16.79 -41.24 -21.52
N LEU A 245 15.60 -41.76 -21.20
CA LEU A 245 15.24 -42.28 -19.88
C LEU A 245 15.40 -43.80 -19.88
N VAL A 246 16.16 -44.33 -18.91
CA VAL A 246 16.20 -45.76 -18.63
C VAL A 246 14.98 -46.12 -17.78
N LEU A 247 14.17 -47.06 -18.26
CA LEU A 247 12.94 -47.45 -17.58
C LEU A 247 13.25 -48.12 -16.23
N PRO A 248 12.75 -47.58 -15.11
CA PRO A 248 13.08 -48.07 -13.78
C PRO A 248 12.43 -49.42 -13.49
N ALA A 249 12.92 -50.09 -12.45
CA ALA A 249 12.22 -51.23 -11.88
C ALA A 249 10.82 -50.82 -11.42
N CYS A 250 9.83 -51.66 -11.68
CA CYS A 250 8.47 -51.40 -11.24
C CYS A 250 8.36 -51.54 -9.72
N THR A 251 7.84 -50.50 -9.07
CA THR A 251 7.53 -50.48 -7.63
C THR A 251 6.03 -50.41 -7.36
N LEU A 252 5.22 -50.49 -8.42
CA LEU A 252 3.76 -50.53 -8.35
C LEU A 252 3.30 -51.92 -7.90
N GLU A 253 2.12 -51.96 -7.28
CA GLU A 253 1.54 -53.18 -6.76
C GLU A 253 0.75 -53.91 -7.86
N ALA A 254 1.04 -55.20 -8.04
CA ALA A 254 0.38 -56.02 -9.03
C ALA A 254 -1.09 -56.32 -8.67
N PRO A 255 -2.00 -56.38 -9.65
CA PRO A 255 -3.34 -56.94 -9.45
C PRO A 255 -3.29 -58.39 -8.95
N GLN A 256 -4.36 -58.83 -8.30
CA GLN A 256 -4.44 -60.18 -7.75
C GLN A 256 -4.20 -61.26 -8.83
N GLY A 257 -3.28 -62.19 -8.53
CA GLY A 257 -2.96 -63.32 -9.41
C GLY A 257 -2.06 -62.96 -10.60
N LYS A 258 -1.57 -61.72 -10.68
CA LYS A 258 -0.67 -61.23 -11.73
C LYS A 258 0.70 -60.83 -11.20
N GLN A 259 1.68 -60.76 -12.09
CA GLN A 259 3.01 -60.21 -11.85
C GLN A 259 3.34 -59.15 -12.91
N PHE A 260 4.27 -58.24 -12.59
CA PHE A 260 4.74 -57.25 -13.54
C PHE A 260 5.44 -57.93 -14.70
N LYS A 261 4.96 -57.69 -15.93
CA LYS A 261 5.56 -58.22 -17.15
C LYS A 261 6.58 -57.24 -17.71
N CYS A 262 6.15 -56.02 -18.01
CA CYS A 262 6.95 -54.99 -18.66
C CYS A 262 6.25 -53.62 -18.60
N TRP A 263 6.91 -52.59 -19.11
CA TRP A 263 6.30 -51.28 -19.35
C TRP A 263 5.72 -51.19 -20.77
N SER A 264 4.69 -50.39 -20.96
CA SER A 264 4.16 -50.02 -22.27
C SER A 264 4.30 -48.52 -22.50
N VAL A 265 4.98 -48.16 -23.59
CA VAL A 265 5.24 -46.77 -23.98
C VAL A 265 4.70 -46.59 -25.40
N GLY A 266 3.70 -45.72 -25.58
CA GLY A 266 3.03 -45.55 -26.87
C GLY A 266 2.43 -46.85 -27.44
N GLY A 267 2.04 -47.79 -26.57
CA GLY A 267 1.51 -49.11 -26.96
C GLY A 267 2.56 -50.16 -27.29
N GLN A 268 3.86 -49.87 -27.16
CA GLN A 268 4.94 -50.83 -27.33
C GLN A 268 5.47 -51.34 -25.99
N GLU A 269 5.61 -52.66 -25.86
CA GLU A 269 6.21 -53.29 -24.69
C GLU A 269 7.73 -53.03 -24.61
N LYS A 270 8.20 -52.64 -23.44
CA LYS A 270 9.59 -52.28 -23.09
C LYS A 270 9.97 -52.88 -21.74
N GLN A 271 11.13 -53.52 -21.67
CA GLN A 271 11.61 -54.17 -20.45
C GLN A 271 12.20 -53.14 -19.47
N VAL A 272 12.31 -53.54 -18.20
CA VAL A 272 13.08 -52.76 -17.21
C VAL A 272 14.52 -52.65 -17.69
N GLY A 273 15.08 -51.44 -17.64
CA GLY A 273 16.42 -51.15 -18.16
C GLY A 273 16.47 -50.76 -19.64
N ASP A 274 15.37 -50.90 -20.40
CA ASP A 274 15.30 -50.35 -21.76
C ASP A 274 15.31 -48.81 -21.71
N SER A 275 15.95 -48.20 -22.72
CA SER A 275 15.96 -46.75 -22.88
C SER A 275 14.87 -46.27 -23.83
N ILE A 276 14.16 -45.20 -23.44
CA ILE A 276 13.23 -44.46 -24.31
C ILE A 276 13.71 -43.02 -24.46
N VAL A 277 13.55 -42.43 -25.65
CA VAL A 277 13.86 -41.01 -25.87
C VAL A 277 12.62 -40.19 -25.51
N ILE A 278 12.77 -39.23 -24.61
CA ILE A 278 11.68 -38.35 -24.19
C ILE A 278 11.59 -37.19 -25.16
N GLN A 279 10.44 -37.01 -25.80
CA GLN A 279 10.19 -35.92 -26.77
C GLN A 279 9.22 -34.87 -26.22
N GLY A 280 8.84 -35.01 -24.94
CA GLY A 280 7.81 -34.25 -24.24
C GLY A 280 7.16 -35.15 -23.18
N ASP A 281 6.05 -34.70 -22.60
CA ASP A 281 5.34 -35.45 -21.58
C ASP A 281 4.97 -36.86 -22.05
N THR A 282 5.32 -37.85 -21.24
CA THR A 282 5.22 -39.26 -21.59
C THR A 282 4.52 -40.02 -20.48
N THR A 283 3.51 -40.82 -20.81
CA THR A 283 2.92 -41.77 -19.86
C THR A 283 3.43 -43.18 -20.17
N VAL A 284 4.01 -43.81 -19.16
CA VAL A 284 4.50 -45.19 -19.17
C VAL A 284 3.52 -46.04 -18.39
N LEU A 285 2.93 -47.05 -19.03
CA LEU A 285 1.88 -47.89 -18.44
C LEU A 285 2.46 -49.23 -17.97
N ALA A 286 2.13 -49.67 -16.76
CA ALA A 286 2.46 -51.02 -16.32
C ALA A 286 1.66 -52.08 -17.10
N VAL A 287 2.33 -53.13 -17.56
CA VAL A 287 1.72 -54.31 -18.19
C VAL A 287 1.89 -55.50 -17.25
N TRP A 288 0.79 -56.20 -17.01
CA TRP A 288 0.70 -57.30 -16.05
C TRP A 288 0.40 -58.63 -16.77
N GLU A 289 0.95 -59.74 -16.28
CA GLU A 289 0.67 -61.10 -16.77
C GLU A 289 0.29 -62.04 -15.63
N ASP A 290 -0.45 -63.11 -15.93
CA ASP A 290 -0.88 -64.07 -14.91
C ASP A 290 0.32 -64.85 -14.37
N ILE A 291 0.34 -65.06 -13.06
CA ILE A 291 1.36 -65.90 -12.42
C ILE A 291 1.16 -67.35 -12.89
N PRO A 292 2.17 -68.03 -13.46
CA PRO A 292 2.03 -69.41 -13.90
C PRO A 292 1.59 -70.30 -12.73
N GLN A 293 0.42 -70.94 -12.86
CA GLN A 293 0.00 -71.91 -11.86
C GLN A 293 0.89 -73.15 -11.99
N GLN A 294 1.71 -73.42 -10.97
CA GLN A 294 2.34 -74.73 -10.85
C GLN A 294 1.24 -75.77 -10.69
N ASN A 295 1.07 -76.62 -11.70
CA ASN A 295 0.20 -77.77 -11.63
C ASN A 295 0.79 -78.74 -10.58
N PRO A 296 0.08 -79.12 -9.51
CA PRO A 296 0.61 -80.11 -8.58
C PRO A 296 0.74 -81.45 -9.33
N GLU A 297 1.96 -81.97 -9.46
CA GLU A 297 2.21 -83.29 -10.00
C GLU A 297 1.42 -84.35 -9.22
N ASN A 298 0.66 -85.18 -9.95
CA ASN A 298 -0.09 -86.31 -9.44
C ASN A 298 0.88 -87.45 -9.06
N PRO A 299 0.83 -88.03 -7.85
CA PRO A 299 1.79 -89.03 -7.40
C PRO A 299 1.56 -90.40 -8.07
N GLU A 300 2.64 -91.05 -8.48
CA GLU A 300 2.66 -92.42 -9.01
C GLU A 300 2.50 -93.45 -7.85
N PRO A 301 1.73 -94.54 -8.02
CA PRO A 301 1.42 -95.46 -6.92
C PRO A 301 2.54 -96.48 -6.63
N GLU A 302 2.81 -96.67 -5.33
CA GLU A 302 3.76 -97.64 -4.76
C GLU A 302 3.35 -99.12 -4.98
N ASN A 303 4.36 -100.00 -5.07
CA ASN A 303 4.23 -101.45 -4.84
C ASN A 303 5.55 -101.96 -4.20
N PRO A 304 5.58 -103.03 -3.37
CA PRO A 304 6.29 -103.03 -2.10
C PRO A 304 7.53 -103.95 -2.09
N ASN A 305 8.51 -103.58 -1.25
CA ASN A 305 9.39 -104.35 -0.32
C ASN A 305 9.52 -105.91 -0.49
N PRO A 306 10.60 -106.62 -0.04
CA PRO A 306 11.41 -106.26 1.16
C PRO A 306 12.89 -106.71 1.30
N GLU A 307 13.47 -106.31 2.45
CA GLU A 307 14.62 -106.84 3.23
C GLU A 307 16.03 -106.21 2.97
N ASN A 308 16.55 -105.24 3.77
CA ASN A 308 17.08 -105.25 5.17
C ASN A 308 18.54 -105.77 5.29
N PRO A 309 19.41 -105.41 6.28
CA PRO A 309 19.58 -104.22 7.15
C PRO A 309 20.99 -103.53 7.08
N GLU A 310 21.05 -102.27 7.57
CA GLU A 310 22.02 -101.57 8.48
C GLU A 310 23.51 -101.98 8.66
N PRO A 311 24.35 -101.17 9.33
CA PRO A 311 24.40 -99.69 9.48
C PRO A 311 25.85 -99.14 9.35
N GLU A 312 26.04 -97.82 9.44
CA GLU A 312 26.95 -97.17 10.41
C GLU A 312 27.09 -95.65 10.15
N ASN A 313 26.86 -94.89 11.22
CA ASN A 313 27.23 -93.48 11.44
C ASN A 313 28.16 -93.54 12.68
N PRO A 314 29.21 -92.72 12.91
CA PRO A 314 29.14 -91.25 12.85
C PRO A 314 30.40 -90.47 12.36
N GLN A 315 30.17 -89.16 12.11
CA GLN A 315 31.06 -87.95 12.17
C GLN A 315 32.31 -88.07 13.08
N PRO A 316 33.31 -87.12 13.08
CA PRO A 316 33.45 -85.80 12.43
C PRO A 316 34.86 -85.53 11.82
N GLU A 317 35.20 -84.35 11.28
CA GLU A 317 36.08 -83.37 11.95
C GLU A 317 36.38 -82.15 11.03
N ASN A 318 36.40 -80.97 11.63
CA ASN A 318 37.20 -79.78 11.25
C ASN A 318 38.36 -79.72 12.29
N PRO A 319 39.49 -78.98 12.17
CA PRO A 319 39.86 -77.91 11.22
C PRO A 319 41.32 -77.97 10.72
N GLU A 320 41.75 -76.99 9.90
CA GLU A 320 43.07 -76.33 10.08
C GLU A 320 43.29 -75.11 9.15
N GLN A 321 43.89 -74.07 9.73
CA GLN A 321 44.60 -72.96 9.08
C GLN A 321 46.10 -73.10 9.44
N PRO A 322 47.06 -72.50 8.70
CA PRO A 322 47.85 -71.39 9.30
C PRO A 322 48.22 -70.25 8.30
N GLU A 323 48.16 -68.97 8.73
CA GLU A 323 49.29 -68.00 9.01
C GLU A 323 50.02 -67.47 7.75
N GLY A 324 50.32 -66.20 7.44
CA GLY A 324 50.47 -64.86 8.09
C GLY A 324 51.67 -64.15 7.37
N PRO A 325 52.16 -62.91 7.66
CA PRO A 325 51.57 -61.72 8.31
C PRO A 325 51.99 -60.34 7.66
N GLY A 326 51.54 -59.21 8.27
CA GLY A 326 52.19 -57.88 8.21
C GLY A 326 51.22 -56.67 8.19
N GLN A 327 50.67 -56.23 9.33
CA GLN A 327 51.04 -55.03 10.14
C GLN A 327 51.02 -53.67 9.38
N GLY A 328 50.37 -52.60 9.86
CA GLY A 328 49.62 -52.43 11.11
C GLY A 328 49.05 -51.03 11.34
N GLN A 329 48.50 -50.86 12.55
CA GLN A 329 48.27 -49.65 13.36
C GLN A 329 47.28 -48.58 12.84
N GLN A 330 46.44 -47.94 13.66
CA GLN A 330 45.95 -48.12 15.02
C GLN A 330 44.82 -47.08 15.23
N ALA A 331 43.80 -47.44 16.02
CA ALA A 331 42.87 -46.66 16.87
C ALA A 331 42.57 -45.17 16.52
N GLY A 332 41.36 -44.66 16.65
CA GLY A 332 40.19 -44.95 17.50
C GLY A 332 39.35 -43.65 17.49
N GLY A 333 38.11 -43.54 17.95
CA GLY A 333 37.16 -44.41 18.60
C GLY A 333 35.82 -43.66 18.63
N GLU A 334 34.76 -44.44 18.84
CA GLU A 334 33.48 -44.15 19.53
C GLU A 334 32.72 -42.86 19.19
N GLN A 335 31.57 -42.94 18.50
CA GLN A 335 30.25 -43.46 18.91
C GLN A 335 29.49 -42.62 19.97
N GLY A 336 28.24 -42.34 19.61
CA GLY A 336 27.10 -42.19 20.53
C GLY A 336 26.91 -40.77 21.05
N GLY A 337 25.71 -40.20 21.06
CA GLY A 337 24.41 -40.76 20.77
C GLY A 337 23.36 -39.68 21.09
N GLU A 338 22.32 -39.69 20.26
CA GLU A 338 20.90 -39.53 20.58
C GLU A 338 20.38 -38.46 21.57
N GLN A 339 19.52 -37.61 20.97
CA GLN A 339 18.16 -37.27 21.39
C GLN A 339 17.93 -36.59 22.75
N GLY A 340 17.42 -35.36 22.68
CA GLY A 340 16.76 -34.66 23.77
C GLY A 340 15.79 -33.62 23.22
N ASN A 341 14.51 -33.84 23.50
CA ASN A 341 13.32 -33.22 22.97
C ASN A 341 12.92 -31.92 23.73
N LEU A 342 11.95 -31.20 23.17
CA LEU A 342 11.00 -30.24 23.79
C LEU A 342 11.42 -28.77 23.97
N GLY A 343 10.76 -27.90 23.21
CA GLY A 343 9.63 -27.13 23.75
C GLY A 343 9.87 -25.66 24.12
N GLY A 344 8.96 -24.80 23.63
CA GLY A 344 8.68 -23.44 24.11
C GLY A 344 9.45 -22.36 23.35
N GLY A 345 8.86 -21.25 22.94
CA GLY A 345 7.54 -20.71 23.17
C GLY A 345 7.46 -19.34 22.49
N ASP A 346 6.23 -18.88 22.32
CA ASP A 346 5.85 -17.61 21.72
C ASP A 346 6.50 -16.39 22.41
N ALA A 347 6.78 -15.36 21.61
CA ALA A 347 6.98 -14.00 22.13
C ALA A 347 6.31 -12.98 21.21
N GLU A 348 5.10 -12.57 21.60
CA GLU A 348 4.54 -11.25 21.30
C GLU A 348 5.54 -10.15 21.73
N ILE A 349 5.69 -9.10 20.93
CA ILE A 349 6.12 -7.78 21.42
C ILE A 349 5.02 -6.77 21.06
N LYS A 350 4.35 -6.25 22.09
CA LYS A 350 3.50 -5.06 22.04
C LYS A 350 4.30 -3.83 22.48
N GLN A 351 4.10 -2.75 21.71
CA GLN A 351 4.07 -1.32 22.03
C GLN A 351 4.94 -0.71 23.15
N GLY A 352 5.54 0.44 22.81
CA GLY A 352 5.51 1.63 23.67
C GLY A 352 6.84 2.37 23.85
N GLY A 353 7.00 3.50 23.16
CA GLY A 353 8.13 4.42 23.36
C GLY A 353 7.82 5.83 22.89
N LYS A 354 7.20 6.62 23.77
CA LYS A 354 6.91 8.05 23.64
C LYS A 354 8.22 8.82 23.89
N LEU A 355 8.64 9.70 22.97
CA LEU A 355 9.69 10.70 23.24
C LEU A 355 9.17 12.11 22.98
N SER A 356 9.59 12.97 23.89
CA SER A 356 9.12 14.32 24.19
C SER A 356 9.88 15.35 23.36
N GLY A 357 9.24 16.51 23.17
CA GLY A 357 9.66 17.59 22.28
C GLY A 357 11.03 18.22 22.54
N GLY A 358 11.52 18.88 21.49
CA GLY A 358 12.68 19.76 21.49
C GLY A 358 12.68 20.55 20.18
N ALA A 359 12.57 21.88 20.31
CA ALA A 359 12.46 22.84 19.23
C ALA A 359 13.63 22.78 18.24
N ILE A 360 13.35 22.90 16.94
CA ILE A 360 14.33 23.18 15.90
C ILE A 360 14.01 24.54 15.28
N ALA A 361 14.85 25.51 15.61
CA ALA A 361 14.86 26.85 15.05
C ALA A 361 15.31 26.81 13.58
N GLY A 362 14.57 27.52 12.73
CA GLY A 362 14.85 27.66 11.30
C GLY A 362 16.19 28.37 11.04
N ILE A 363 16.94 27.84 10.08
CA ILE A 363 18.07 28.52 9.47
C ILE A 363 17.66 28.82 8.02
N VAL A 364 17.30 30.07 7.77
CA VAL A 364 17.19 30.65 6.42
C VAL A 364 18.61 31.00 5.97
N ILE A 365 19.15 30.27 4.99
CA ILE A 365 20.40 30.65 4.32
C ILE A 365 20.05 31.66 3.22
N ALA A 366 20.25 32.95 3.53
CA ALA A 366 20.29 34.00 2.53
C ALA A 366 21.66 33.98 1.83
N VAL A 367 21.70 33.54 0.56
CA VAL A 367 22.90 33.68 -0.28
C VAL A 367 22.92 35.10 -0.85
N VAL A 368 23.76 35.94 -0.25
CA VAL A 368 24.16 37.24 -0.83
C VAL A 368 25.29 36.99 -1.82
N VAL A 369 25.02 37.08 -3.12
CA VAL A 369 26.08 37.16 -4.14
C VAL A 369 26.45 38.62 -4.34
N ALA A 370 27.61 38.99 -3.78
CA ALA A 370 28.26 40.27 -4.05
C ALA A 370 28.92 40.24 -5.44
N VAL A 371 28.48 41.14 -6.33
CA VAL A 371 29.16 41.43 -7.59
C VAL A 371 30.27 42.44 -7.32
N ALA A 372 31.52 42.00 -7.44
CA ALA A 372 32.68 42.89 -7.57
C ALA A 372 33.38 42.56 -8.90
N GLY A 373 33.38 43.53 -9.81
CA GLY A 373 34.00 43.41 -11.13
C GLY A 373 35.52 43.61 -11.11
N ALA A 374 36.20 42.88 -11.99
CA ALA A 374 37.39 43.32 -12.71
C ALA A 374 37.58 42.36 -13.90
N GLY A 375 37.52 42.89 -15.11
CA GLY A 375 37.54 42.10 -16.34
C GLY A 375 38.93 41.82 -16.90
N VAL A 376 39.02 40.85 -17.80
CA VAL A 376 39.84 40.85 -19.03
C VAL A 376 39.07 40.04 -20.07
N GLY A 377 38.86 40.61 -21.25
CA GLY A 377 38.03 40.03 -22.31
C GLY A 377 38.75 39.06 -23.23
N VAL A 378 37.95 38.28 -23.98
CA VAL A 378 38.26 37.87 -25.34
C VAL A 378 37.00 38.03 -26.18
N PHE A 379 37.16 38.74 -27.29
CA PHE A 379 36.15 39.10 -28.28
C PHE A 379 36.14 38.03 -29.37
N PHE A 380 34.97 37.48 -29.71
CA PHE A 380 34.69 37.01 -31.07
C PHE A 380 33.24 37.33 -31.41
N ALA A 381 33.07 38.32 -32.28
CA ALA A 381 31.84 38.58 -33.00
C ALA A 381 31.82 37.71 -34.26
N LEU A 382 30.66 37.17 -34.64
CA LEU A 382 30.20 37.20 -36.03
C LEU A 382 28.67 36.99 -36.12
N LYS A 383 28.10 37.69 -37.09
CA LYS A 383 26.70 38.10 -37.27
C LYS A 383 25.79 37.06 -37.93
N LYS A 384 24.51 37.15 -37.57
CA LYS A 384 23.26 37.07 -38.39
C LYS A 384 23.09 35.90 -39.39
N LYS A 385 21.90 35.28 -39.32
CA LYS A 385 20.78 35.64 -40.22
C LYS A 385 19.44 35.05 -39.74
N LYS A 386 18.43 35.92 -39.62
CA LYS A 386 17.03 35.56 -39.84
C LYS A 386 16.84 35.35 -41.36
N ALA A 387 16.11 34.31 -41.72
CA ALA A 387 15.15 34.31 -42.81
C ALA A 387 13.83 33.86 -42.20
#